data_AF-A0A968LJM4-F1
#
_entry.id   AF-A0A968LJM4-F1
#
_cell.length_a   1.000
_cell.length_b   1.000
_cell.length_c   1.000
_cell.angle_alpha   90.00
_cell.angle_beta   90.00
_cell.angle_gamma   90.00
#
_symmetry.space_group_name_H-M   'P 1'
#
loop_
_entity.id
_entity.type
_entity.pdbx_description
1 polymer ?
#
loop_
_entity_poly.entity_id
_entity_poly.type
_entity_poly.pdbx_seq_one_letter_code
_entity_poly.pdbx_strand_id
1 'polypeptide(L)'
;PSPPTPEVQDQIERTAAIEEQLAQHPVSQWGDRSHITKKITKLEQLQRQYEFQRGVIGDRRQRHWADFMDLVEVLRDLNCLNDIIPTPLGQVVASLRGDNELWLALALSSGELDTLYPHHLATVCAALVIENNRPDTRVRVGLSPIVEETLDALRPLRRQLVDYQRRHRVDIPIWLEYDLAAIIELWASEVEWDDLCTQSNLDEGDIVRMTRRTLDLLHQLPHIHHLPATLRQSAQEAIRKLDRFPISEVL
;
A
#
# COMPACT_ATOMS: atom_id res chain seq x y z
N PRO A 1 66.64 -0.98 -38.09
CA PRO A 1 65.80 -0.72 -36.91
C PRO A 1 66.59 0.05 -35.85
N SER A 2 66.13 1.25 -35.48
CA SER A 2 66.64 1.99 -34.33
C SER A 2 66.46 1.17 -33.04
N PRO A 3 67.39 1.24 -32.07
CA PRO A 3 67.23 0.55 -30.81
C PRO A 3 65.95 1.01 -30.09
N PRO A 4 65.24 0.12 -29.38
CA PRO A 4 64.07 0.48 -28.60
C PRO A 4 64.41 1.59 -27.61
N THR A 5 63.44 2.46 -27.32
CA THR A 5 63.63 3.52 -26.32
C THR A 5 63.88 2.90 -24.93
N PRO A 6 64.52 3.62 -24.00
CA PRO A 6 64.77 3.12 -22.65
C PRO A 6 63.51 2.61 -21.94
N GLU A 7 62.35 3.23 -22.15
CA GLU A 7 61.08 2.74 -21.57
C GLU A 7 60.64 1.39 -22.15
N VAL A 8 60.86 1.18 -23.45
CA VAL A 8 60.55 -0.10 -24.10
C VAL A 8 61.53 -1.18 -23.62
N GLN A 9 62.79 -0.83 -23.40
CA GLN A 9 63.80 -1.75 -22.86
C GLN A 9 63.47 -2.19 -21.42
N ASP A 10 63.10 -1.24 -20.55
CA ASP A 10 62.66 -1.53 -19.17
C ASP A 10 61.42 -2.43 -19.16
N GLN A 11 60.44 -2.16 -20.04
CA GLN A 11 59.24 -2.97 -20.14
C GLN A 11 59.56 -4.41 -20.60
N ILE A 12 60.49 -4.59 -21.55
CA ILE A 12 60.94 -5.90 -22.03
C ILE A 12 61.58 -6.70 -20.88
N GLU A 13 62.49 -6.07 -20.14
CA GLU A 13 63.16 -6.69 -18.98
C GLU A 13 62.14 -7.09 -17.91
N ARG A 14 61.14 -6.25 -17.67
CA ARG A 14 60.05 -6.53 -16.73
C ARG A 14 59.17 -7.69 -17.17
N THR A 15 58.81 -7.76 -18.45
CA THR A 15 58.04 -8.89 -18.99
C THR A 15 58.83 -10.19 -18.91
N ALA A 16 60.13 -10.18 -19.25
CA ALA A 16 60.98 -11.35 -19.17
C ALA A 16 61.11 -11.88 -17.73
N ALA A 17 61.28 -10.98 -16.75
CA ALA A 17 61.33 -11.35 -15.34
C ALA A 17 60.01 -11.99 -14.86
N ILE A 18 58.86 -11.47 -15.30
CA ILE A 18 57.53 -12.02 -14.96
C ILE A 18 57.32 -13.39 -15.63
N GLU A 19 57.75 -13.56 -16.88
CA GLU A 19 57.69 -14.84 -17.60
C GLU A 19 58.54 -15.92 -16.93
N GLU A 20 59.75 -15.58 -16.47
CA GLU A 20 60.61 -16.50 -15.74
C GLU A 20 59.99 -16.91 -14.40
N GLN A 21 59.41 -15.96 -13.65
CA GLN A 21 58.67 -16.26 -12.42
C GLN A 21 57.46 -17.17 -12.67
N LEU A 22 56.71 -16.93 -13.76
CA LEU A 22 55.58 -17.77 -14.17
C LEU A 22 56.01 -19.19 -14.55
N ALA A 23 57.18 -19.35 -15.18
CA ALA A 23 57.73 -20.65 -15.56
C ALA A 23 58.19 -21.46 -14.34
N GLN A 24 58.81 -20.81 -13.35
CA GLN A 24 59.28 -21.45 -12.11
C GLN A 24 58.16 -21.74 -11.10
N HIS A 25 56.98 -21.15 -11.25
CA HIS A 25 55.88 -21.33 -10.32
C HIS A 25 55.33 -22.78 -10.33
N PRO A 26 55.08 -23.44 -9.18
CA PRO A 26 54.66 -24.86 -9.12
C PRO A 26 53.42 -25.23 -9.95
N VAL A 27 52.50 -24.27 -10.14
CA VAL A 27 51.28 -24.43 -10.96
C VAL A 27 51.57 -24.46 -12.47
N SER A 28 52.77 -24.02 -12.90
CA SER A 28 53.18 -24.08 -14.31
C SER A 28 53.34 -25.52 -14.81
N GLN A 29 53.61 -26.46 -13.91
CA GLN A 29 53.83 -27.88 -14.21
C GLN A 29 52.53 -28.71 -14.23
N TRP A 30 51.39 -28.11 -13.92
CA TRP A 30 50.11 -28.83 -13.83
C TRP A 30 49.47 -28.99 -15.21
N GLY A 31 49.19 -30.23 -15.62
CA GLY A 31 48.54 -30.54 -16.91
C GLY A 31 47.14 -29.93 -17.09
N ASP A 32 46.41 -29.72 -15.98
CA ASP A 32 45.05 -29.19 -15.97
C ASP A 32 44.95 -27.69 -15.64
N ARG A 33 46.05 -26.92 -15.78
CA ARG A 33 46.11 -25.49 -15.43
C ARG A 33 44.95 -24.67 -15.99
N SER A 34 44.61 -24.85 -17.27
CA SER A 34 43.49 -24.15 -17.92
C SER A 34 42.14 -24.43 -17.25
N HIS A 35 41.91 -25.69 -16.86
CA HIS A 35 40.68 -26.10 -16.19
C HIS A 35 40.60 -25.56 -14.76
N ILE A 36 41.73 -25.56 -14.03
CA ILE A 36 41.83 -25.02 -12.67
C ILE A 36 41.64 -23.50 -12.68
N THR A 37 42.28 -22.78 -13.60
CA THR A 37 42.10 -21.32 -13.75
C THR A 37 40.64 -20.99 -14.06
N LYS A 38 39.98 -21.72 -14.99
CA LYS A 38 38.55 -21.53 -15.27
C LYS A 38 37.68 -21.72 -14.02
N LYS A 39 37.98 -22.71 -13.18
CA LYS A 39 37.28 -22.93 -11.91
C LYS A 39 37.52 -21.79 -10.92
N ILE A 40 38.75 -21.32 -10.77
CA ILE A 40 39.09 -20.18 -9.89
C ILE A 40 38.35 -18.92 -10.37
N THR A 41 38.42 -18.58 -11.66
CA THR A 41 37.69 -17.44 -12.22
C THR A 41 36.18 -17.58 -12.01
N LYS A 42 35.64 -18.80 -12.15
CA LYS A 42 34.22 -19.06 -11.88
C LYS A 42 33.87 -18.89 -10.40
N LEU A 43 34.73 -19.33 -9.49
CA LEU A 43 34.56 -19.13 -8.05
C LEU A 43 34.59 -17.64 -7.69
N GLU A 44 35.55 -16.88 -8.19
CA GLU A 44 35.63 -15.44 -7.97
C GLU A 44 34.38 -14.72 -8.50
N GLN A 45 33.89 -15.11 -9.68
CA GLN A 45 32.65 -14.58 -10.24
C GLN A 45 31.45 -14.89 -9.35
N LEU A 46 31.31 -16.14 -8.91
CA LEU A 46 30.23 -16.57 -8.01
C LEU A 46 30.30 -15.87 -6.66
N GLN A 47 31.51 -15.64 -6.13
CA GLN A 47 31.71 -14.98 -4.85
C GLN A 47 31.34 -13.49 -4.91
N ARG A 48 31.74 -12.78 -5.98
CA ARG A 48 31.26 -11.42 -6.23
C ARG A 48 29.74 -11.35 -6.37
N GLN A 49 29.14 -12.31 -7.07
CA GLN A 49 27.69 -12.39 -7.21
C GLN A 49 26.99 -12.63 -5.87
N TYR A 50 27.54 -13.52 -5.04
CA TYR A 50 27.04 -13.81 -3.70
C TYR A 50 27.12 -12.58 -2.79
N GLU A 51 28.27 -11.89 -2.75
CA GLU A 51 28.45 -10.68 -1.95
C GLU A 51 27.49 -9.57 -2.38
N PHE A 52 27.35 -9.35 -3.68
CA PHE A 52 26.38 -8.40 -4.23
C PHE A 52 24.95 -8.75 -3.81
N GLN A 53 24.50 -9.98 -4.03
CA GLN A 53 23.15 -10.42 -3.65
C GLN A 53 22.91 -10.31 -2.14
N ARG A 54 23.90 -10.68 -1.33
CA ARG A 54 23.84 -10.57 0.13
C ARG A 54 23.71 -9.12 0.57
N GLY A 55 24.45 -8.19 -0.04
CA GLY A 55 24.33 -6.75 0.18
C GLY A 55 22.93 -6.24 -0.15
N VAL A 56 22.41 -6.57 -1.34
CA VAL A 56 21.06 -6.18 -1.76
C VAL A 56 19.99 -6.69 -0.79
N ILE A 57 20.09 -7.93 -0.31
CA ILE A 57 19.16 -8.50 0.68
C ILE A 57 19.30 -7.80 2.04
N GLY A 58 20.52 -7.45 2.46
CA GLY A 58 20.78 -6.68 3.67
C GLY A 58 20.09 -5.31 3.63
N ASP A 59 20.33 -4.55 2.57
CA ASP A 59 19.79 -3.20 2.40
C ASP A 59 18.26 -3.19 2.28
N ARG A 60 17.68 -4.19 1.60
CA ARG A 60 16.22 -4.35 1.52
C ARG A 60 15.63 -4.66 2.89
N ARG A 61 16.20 -5.60 3.64
CA ARG A 61 15.71 -5.93 5.00
C ARG A 61 15.79 -4.74 5.94
N GLN A 62 16.88 -3.98 5.87
CA GLN A 62 17.05 -2.80 6.73
C GLN A 62 16.06 -1.69 6.38
N ARG A 63 15.73 -1.50 5.09
CA ARG A 63 14.65 -0.60 4.66
C ARG A 63 13.29 -1.07 5.15
N HIS A 64 12.92 -2.33 4.92
CA HIS A 64 11.63 -2.86 5.39
C HIS A 64 11.46 -2.76 6.91
N TRP A 65 12.55 -2.94 7.66
CA TRP A 65 12.52 -2.72 9.11
C TRP A 65 12.32 -1.25 9.47
N ALA A 66 12.98 -0.32 8.77
CA ALA A 66 12.76 1.11 8.97
C ALA A 66 11.30 1.51 8.64
N ASP A 67 10.76 1.06 7.51
CA ASP A 67 9.37 1.31 7.11
C ASP A 67 8.37 0.77 8.17
N PHE A 68 8.66 -0.42 8.71
CA PHE A 68 7.86 -1.00 9.80
C PHE A 68 7.93 -0.16 11.08
N MET A 69 9.12 0.31 11.47
CA MET A 69 9.28 1.15 12.66
C MET A 69 8.59 2.50 12.47
N ASP A 70 8.68 3.10 11.29
CA ASP A 70 7.99 4.33 10.93
C ASP A 70 6.45 4.17 11.06
N LEU A 71 5.89 3.02 10.66
CA LEU A 71 4.46 2.69 10.89
C LEU A 71 4.12 2.53 12.39
N VAL A 72 5.00 1.89 13.16
CA VAL A 72 4.81 1.73 14.61
C VAL A 72 4.77 3.10 15.31
N GLU A 73 5.61 4.04 14.91
CA GLU A 73 5.61 5.39 15.47
C GLU A 73 4.31 6.15 15.13
N VAL A 74 3.79 6.03 13.90
CA VAL A 74 2.46 6.58 13.56
C VAL A 74 1.36 6.01 14.47
N LEU A 75 1.37 4.70 14.70
CA LEU A 75 0.38 4.04 15.58
C LEU A 75 0.51 4.50 17.04
N ARG A 76 1.73 4.76 17.53
CA ARG A 76 1.97 5.29 18.89
C ARG A 76 1.49 6.73 19.03
N ASP A 77 1.83 7.57 18.06
CA ASP A 77 1.43 8.97 18.01
C ASP A 77 -0.10 9.16 18.04
N LEU A 78 -0.83 8.21 17.46
CA LEU A 78 -2.30 8.18 17.42
C LEU A 78 -2.92 7.29 18.52
N ASN A 79 -2.15 6.92 19.54
CA ASN A 79 -2.59 6.13 20.69
C ASN A 79 -3.27 4.79 20.33
N CYS A 80 -2.85 4.18 19.22
CA CYS A 80 -3.26 2.83 18.80
C CYS A 80 -2.43 1.75 19.50
N LEU A 81 -1.22 2.10 19.97
CA LEU A 81 -0.32 1.21 20.71
C LEU A 81 0.08 1.85 22.04
N ASN A 82 0.06 1.05 23.11
CA ASN A 82 0.77 1.32 24.35
C ASN A 82 1.96 0.37 24.42
N ASP A 83 3.17 0.88 24.20
CA ASP A 83 4.39 0.12 23.89
C ASP A 83 4.25 -0.81 22.67
N ILE A 84 3.84 -2.06 22.92
CA ILE A 84 3.60 -3.12 21.93
C ILE A 84 2.19 -3.71 22.03
N ILE A 85 1.37 -3.20 22.94
CA ILE A 85 0.03 -3.72 23.22
C ILE A 85 -1.00 -2.83 22.51
N PRO A 86 -1.87 -3.39 21.66
CA PRO A 86 -2.94 -2.63 21.03
C PRO A 86 -3.93 -2.06 22.04
N THR A 87 -4.18 -0.75 21.95
CA THR A 87 -5.28 -0.08 22.67
C THR A 87 -6.63 -0.50 22.07
N PRO A 88 -7.79 -0.13 22.66
CA PRO A 88 -9.08 -0.40 22.03
C PRO A 88 -9.17 0.10 20.58
N LEU A 89 -8.64 1.30 20.29
CA LEU A 89 -8.53 1.82 18.93
C LEU A 89 -7.58 0.97 18.07
N GLY A 90 -6.42 0.58 18.59
CA GLY A 90 -5.52 -0.33 17.88
C GLY A 90 -6.13 -1.70 17.57
N GLN A 91 -7.05 -2.18 18.41
CA GLN A 91 -7.81 -3.41 18.15
C GLN A 91 -8.87 -3.22 17.06
N VAL A 92 -9.47 -2.02 16.95
CA VAL A 92 -10.30 -1.65 15.78
C VAL A 92 -9.46 -1.67 14.51
N VAL A 93 -8.30 -1.00 14.52
CA VAL A 93 -7.35 -1.00 13.38
C VAL A 93 -7.01 -2.42 12.96
N ALA A 94 -6.64 -3.28 13.91
CA ALA A 94 -6.26 -4.66 13.64
C ALA A 94 -7.40 -5.55 13.10
N SER A 95 -8.66 -5.13 13.29
CA SER A 95 -9.84 -5.86 12.83
C SER A 95 -10.29 -5.49 11.42
N LEU A 96 -9.83 -4.34 10.92
CA LEU A 96 -10.20 -3.82 9.61
C LEU A 96 -9.29 -4.37 8.49
N ARG A 97 -9.81 -4.34 7.27
CA ARG A 97 -9.13 -4.64 6.02
C ARG A 97 -9.46 -3.54 5.03
N GLY A 98 -8.44 -2.91 4.47
CA GLY A 98 -8.60 -1.89 3.44
C GLY A 98 -7.24 -1.34 2.99
N ASP A 99 -7.26 -0.24 2.25
CA ASP A 99 -6.01 0.41 1.83
C ASP A 99 -5.29 1.11 2.99
N ASN A 100 -6.06 1.56 3.99
CA ASN A 100 -5.56 2.28 5.16
C ASN A 100 -6.45 1.99 6.37
N GLU A 101 -6.17 0.90 7.08
CA GLU A 101 -6.95 0.46 8.24
C GLU A 101 -6.96 1.49 9.37
N LEU A 102 -5.87 2.25 9.52
CA LEU A 102 -5.76 3.30 10.53
C LEU A 102 -6.73 4.45 10.24
N TRP A 103 -6.80 4.90 8.98
CA TRP A 103 -7.77 5.90 8.56
C TRP A 103 -9.20 5.44 8.80
N LEU A 104 -9.53 4.22 8.38
CA LEU A 104 -10.86 3.64 8.58
C LEU A 104 -11.23 3.58 10.07
N ALA A 105 -10.32 3.09 10.91
CA ALA A 105 -10.54 3.00 12.35
C ALA A 105 -10.76 4.37 12.99
N LEU A 106 -9.96 5.37 12.61
CA LEU A 106 -10.08 6.73 13.10
C LEU A 106 -11.43 7.36 12.73
N ALA A 107 -11.84 7.22 11.46
CA ALA A 107 -13.13 7.73 10.99
C ALA A 107 -14.31 7.03 11.70
N LEU A 108 -14.29 5.69 11.76
CA LEU A 108 -15.34 4.88 12.40
C LEU A 108 -15.42 5.09 13.92
N SER A 109 -14.31 5.46 14.56
CA SER A 109 -14.25 5.68 16.02
C SER A 109 -14.36 7.16 16.41
N SER A 110 -14.58 8.06 15.44
CA SER A 110 -14.68 9.51 15.67
C SER A 110 -15.97 9.93 16.41
N GLY A 111 -17.01 9.09 16.34
CA GLY A 111 -18.36 9.40 16.80
C GLY A 111 -19.24 10.09 15.76
N GLU A 112 -18.67 10.58 14.66
CA GLU A 112 -19.42 11.32 13.61
C GLU A 112 -20.43 10.45 12.86
N LEU A 113 -20.22 9.13 12.84
CA LEU A 113 -21.07 8.17 12.11
C LEU A 113 -22.17 7.55 12.97
N ASP A 114 -22.16 7.78 14.29
CA ASP A 114 -22.93 6.99 15.26
C ASP A 114 -24.45 7.12 15.14
N THR A 115 -24.91 8.25 14.61
CA THR A 115 -26.32 8.60 14.47
C THR A 115 -26.80 8.59 13.01
N LEU A 116 -25.96 8.17 12.07
CA LEU A 116 -26.32 8.17 10.66
C LEU A 116 -27.37 7.11 10.36
N TYR A 117 -28.36 7.50 9.55
CA TYR A 117 -29.25 6.56 8.91
C TYR A 117 -28.45 5.61 7.99
N PRO A 118 -28.93 4.38 7.78
CA PRO A 118 -28.19 3.37 7.03
C PRO A 118 -27.72 3.79 5.63
N HIS A 119 -28.51 4.59 4.91
CA HIS A 119 -28.12 5.10 3.58
C HIS A 119 -27.00 6.13 3.67
N HIS A 120 -27.05 7.07 4.62
CA HIS A 120 -25.95 8.01 4.85
C HIS A 120 -24.68 7.29 5.33
N LEU A 121 -24.82 6.27 6.19
CA LEU A 121 -23.67 5.45 6.62
C LEU A 121 -23.01 4.74 5.43
N ALA A 122 -23.81 4.13 4.55
CA ALA A 122 -23.29 3.54 3.31
C ALA A 122 -22.49 4.56 2.49
N THR A 123 -23.01 5.78 2.33
CA THR A 123 -22.34 6.86 1.60
C THR A 123 -21.03 7.29 2.25
N VAL A 124 -21.00 7.47 3.58
CA VAL A 124 -19.76 7.82 4.29
C VAL A 124 -18.74 6.68 4.18
N CYS A 125 -19.16 5.43 4.34
CA CYS A 125 -18.26 4.28 4.13
C CYS A 125 -17.71 4.25 2.69
N ALA A 126 -18.52 4.59 1.70
CA ALA A 126 -18.09 4.71 0.31
C ALA A 126 -17.01 5.80 0.13
N ALA A 127 -17.22 6.98 0.70
CA ALA A 127 -16.26 8.07 0.70
C ALA A 127 -14.89 7.68 1.29
N LEU A 128 -14.88 6.78 2.29
CA LEU A 128 -13.65 6.31 2.95
C LEU A 128 -12.86 5.27 2.15
N VAL A 129 -13.49 4.59 1.18
CA VAL A 129 -12.86 3.48 0.45
C VAL A 129 -12.74 3.72 -1.05
N ILE A 130 -13.56 4.57 -1.65
CA ILE A 130 -13.52 4.81 -3.09
C ILE A 130 -12.26 5.62 -3.44
N GLU A 131 -11.52 5.09 -4.40
CA GLU A 131 -10.47 5.80 -5.11
C GLU A 131 -11.04 6.47 -6.37
N ASN A 132 -10.71 7.74 -6.59
CA ASN A 132 -11.00 8.40 -7.86
C ASN A 132 -9.75 8.48 -8.72
N ASN A 133 -9.58 7.51 -9.61
CA ASN A 133 -8.43 7.41 -10.50
C ASN A 133 -8.65 8.10 -11.86
N ARG A 134 -9.81 8.74 -12.08
CA ARG A 134 -10.19 9.35 -13.37
C ARG A 134 -10.51 10.84 -13.20
N PRO A 135 -9.63 11.75 -13.66
CA PRO A 135 -9.81 13.19 -13.47
C PRO A 135 -11.00 13.78 -14.26
N ASP A 136 -11.54 13.04 -15.23
CA ASP A 136 -12.68 13.45 -16.07
C ASP A 136 -14.02 12.82 -15.65
N THR A 137 -14.05 12.10 -14.54
CA THR A 137 -15.31 11.60 -13.98
C THR A 137 -16.21 12.75 -13.57
N ARG A 138 -17.49 12.66 -13.97
CA ARG A 138 -18.53 13.66 -13.67
C ARG A 138 -19.72 12.95 -13.07
N VAL A 139 -20.12 13.41 -11.90
CA VAL A 139 -21.36 13.02 -11.24
C VAL A 139 -22.30 14.22 -11.30
N ARG A 140 -23.56 13.98 -11.68
CA ARG A 140 -24.59 15.03 -11.85
C ARG A 140 -25.24 15.44 -10.53
N VAL A 141 -25.17 14.56 -9.55
CA VAL A 141 -25.76 14.73 -8.22
C VAL A 141 -24.71 15.11 -7.19
N GLY A 142 -25.11 15.85 -6.18
CA GLY A 142 -24.31 16.11 -4.99
C GLY A 142 -24.73 15.20 -3.83
N LEU A 143 -23.92 15.20 -2.79
CA LEU A 143 -24.25 14.56 -1.52
C LEU A 143 -25.42 15.27 -0.82
N SER A 144 -26.14 14.54 0.03
CA SER A 144 -27.04 15.20 0.98
C SER A 144 -26.26 16.06 1.99
N PRO A 145 -26.90 17.12 2.55
CA PRO A 145 -26.25 17.98 3.54
C PRO A 145 -25.71 17.22 4.76
N ILE A 146 -26.41 16.15 5.19
CA ILE A 146 -26.01 15.35 6.35
C ILE A 146 -24.70 14.60 6.06
N VAL A 147 -24.58 14.01 4.87
CA VAL A 147 -23.34 13.32 4.49
C VAL A 147 -22.21 14.33 4.29
N GLU A 148 -22.47 15.45 3.61
CA GLU A 148 -21.45 16.48 3.39
C GLU A 148 -20.90 17.05 4.71
N GLU A 149 -21.78 17.37 5.67
CA GLU A 149 -21.40 17.81 7.01
C GLU A 149 -20.56 16.74 7.74
N THR A 150 -20.94 15.47 7.63
CA THR A 150 -20.20 14.36 8.25
C THR A 150 -18.81 14.19 7.65
N LEU A 151 -18.68 14.23 6.32
CA LEU A 151 -17.36 14.14 5.66
C LEU A 151 -16.49 15.36 6.00
N ASP A 152 -17.09 16.54 6.12
CA ASP A 152 -16.40 17.75 6.54
C ASP A 152 -15.89 17.68 7.97
N ALA A 153 -16.65 17.08 8.89
CA ALA A 153 -16.23 16.80 10.26
C ALA A 153 -15.03 15.83 10.33
N LEU A 154 -14.87 14.95 9.33
CA LEU A 154 -13.72 14.04 9.23
C LEU A 154 -12.45 14.70 8.63
N ARG A 155 -12.57 15.86 7.96
CA ARG A 155 -11.42 16.54 7.31
C ARG A 155 -10.28 16.90 8.28
N PRO A 156 -10.52 17.42 9.50
CA PRO A 156 -9.44 17.70 10.46
C PRO A 156 -8.66 16.43 10.82
N LEU A 157 -9.36 15.32 11.07
CA LEU A 157 -8.76 14.03 11.40
C LEU A 157 -7.90 13.51 10.25
N ARG A 158 -8.39 13.63 9.01
CA ARG A 158 -7.63 13.31 7.80
C ARG A 158 -6.35 14.14 7.70
N ARG A 159 -6.42 15.46 7.90
CA ARG A 159 -5.24 16.34 7.85
C ARG A 159 -4.20 15.95 8.92
N GLN A 160 -4.67 15.67 10.13
CA GLN A 160 -3.81 15.21 11.22
C GLN A 160 -3.09 13.89 10.86
N LEU A 161 -3.81 12.92 10.29
CA LEU A 161 -3.20 11.66 9.84
C LEU A 161 -2.17 11.86 8.72
N VAL A 162 -2.45 12.74 7.75
CA VAL A 162 -1.48 13.13 6.70
C VAL A 162 -0.20 13.68 7.34
N ASP A 163 -0.33 14.56 8.33
CA ASP A 163 0.82 15.16 9.01
C ASP A 163 1.65 14.10 9.76
N TYR A 164 1.01 13.16 10.46
CA TYR A 164 1.71 12.06 11.11
C TYR A 164 2.41 11.13 10.12
N GLN A 165 1.74 10.74 9.04
CA GLN A 165 2.35 9.93 7.99
C GLN A 165 3.59 10.63 7.39
N ARG A 166 3.50 11.92 7.09
CA ARG A 166 4.63 12.71 6.57
C ARG A 166 5.81 12.79 7.54
N ARG A 167 5.55 12.99 8.84
CA ARG A 167 6.61 13.04 9.87
C ARG A 167 7.41 11.73 9.92
N HIS A 168 6.73 10.61 9.70
CA HIS A 168 7.32 9.28 9.74
C HIS A 168 7.60 8.69 8.35
N ARG A 169 7.60 9.48 7.27
CA ARG A 169 7.89 8.99 5.90
C ARG A 169 7.00 7.83 5.44
N VAL A 170 5.78 7.75 5.97
CA VAL A 170 4.74 6.83 5.51
C VAL A 170 3.97 7.50 4.38
N ASP A 171 3.69 6.75 3.31
CA ASP A 171 2.95 7.23 2.13
C ASP A 171 1.83 6.23 1.80
N ILE A 172 0.82 6.18 2.68
CA ILE A 172 -0.38 5.35 2.50
C ILE A 172 -1.56 6.27 2.22
N PRO A 173 -2.29 6.08 1.09
CA PRO A 173 -3.42 6.92 0.74
C PRO A 173 -4.45 7.06 1.86
N ILE A 174 -5.03 8.26 1.98
CA ILE A 174 -6.11 8.57 2.92
C ILE A 174 -7.29 9.12 2.10
N TRP A 175 -8.16 8.20 1.69
CA TRP A 175 -9.31 8.48 0.83
C TRP A 175 -10.41 9.21 1.58
N LEU A 176 -10.98 10.23 0.94
CA LEU A 176 -12.17 10.94 1.41
C LEU A 176 -12.83 11.56 0.19
N GLU A 177 -13.59 10.72 -0.50
CA GLU A 177 -14.21 11.02 -1.80
C GLU A 177 -15.62 11.60 -1.60
N TYR A 178 -15.98 12.65 -2.34
CA TYR A 178 -17.27 13.34 -2.21
C TYR A 178 -18.21 13.05 -3.38
N ASP A 179 -17.71 13.15 -4.62
CA ASP A 179 -18.55 13.20 -5.82
C ASP A 179 -19.08 11.81 -6.16
N LEU A 180 -18.19 10.81 -6.17
CA LEU A 180 -18.53 9.43 -6.45
C LEU A 180 -19.35 8.77 -5.34
N ALA A 181 -19.13 9.16 -4.09
CA ALA A 181 -19.92 8.70 -2.96
C ALA A 181 -21.42 9.03 -3.15
N ALA A 182 -21.76 10.14 -3.82
CA ALA A 182 -23.16 10.50 -4.09
C ALA A 182 -23.92 9.46 -4.94
N ILE A 183 -23.22 8.68 -5.79
CA ILE A 183 -23.83 7.55 -6.51
C ILE A 183 -24.26 6.46 -5.53
N ILE A 184 -23.46 6.16 -4.51
CA ILE A 184 -23.80 5.17 -3.49
C ILE A 184 -24.99 5.65 -2.63
N GLU A 185 -25.07 6.96 -2.38
CA GLU A 185 -26.21 7.54 -1.66
C GLU A 185 -27.53 7.32 -2.38
N LEU A 186 -27.57 7.59 -3.70
CA LEU A 186 -28.75 7.33 -4.51
C LEU A 186 -29.13 5.85 -4.52
N TRP A 187 -28.14 4.96 -4.66
CA TRP A 187 -28.39 3.53 -4.67
C TRP A 187 -28.95 3.03 -3.34
N ALA A 188 -28.36 3.45 -2.21
CA ALA A 188 -28.85 3.12 -0.87
C ALA A 188 -30.22 3.75 -0.57
N SER A 189 -30.56 4.84 -1.28
CA SER A 189 -31.87 5.49 -1.27
C SER A 189 -32.86 4.85 -2.25
N GLU A 190 -32.53 3.67 -2.78
CA GLU A 190 -33.41 2.81 -3.55
C GLU A 190 -33.74 3.29 -4.97
N VAL A 191 -32.96 4.22 -5.53
CA VAL A 191 -33.06 4.63 -6.93
C VAL A 191 -32.90 3.43 -7.87
N GLU A 192 -33.68 3.40 -8.95
CA GLU A 192 -33.63 2.33 -9.96
C GLU A 192 -32.28 2.32 -10.70
N TRP A 193 -31.82 1.12 -11.08
CA TRP A 193 -30.48 0.94 -11.67
C TRP A 193 -30.28 1.78 -12.94
N ASP A 194 -31.25 1.75 -13.86
CA ASP A 194 -31.17 2.50 -15.11
C ASP A 194 -31.09 4.02 -14.86
N ASP A 195 -31.86 4.52 -13.89
CA ASP A 195 -31.83 5.94 -13.49
C ASP A 195 -30.50 6.31 -12.82
N LEU A 196 -29.95 5.43 -11.99
CA LEU A 196 -28.65 5.60 -11.32
C LEU A 196 -27.52 5.75 -12.35
N CYS A 197 -27.50 4.86 -13.36
CA CYS A 197 -26.48 4.86 -14.41
C CYS A 197 -26.47 6.17 -15.24
N THR A 198 -27.59 6.89 -15.31
CA THR A 198 -27.64 8.20 -16.00
C THR A 198 -27.00 9.34 -15.21
N GLN A 199 -26.70 9.14 -13.91
CA GLN A 199 -26.20 10.20 -13.03
C GLN A 199 -24.71 10.45 -13.14
N SER A 200 -23.97 9.65 -13.90
CA SER A 200 -22.54 9.87 -14.14
C SER A 200 -22.10 9.44 -15.53
N ASN A 201 -20.84 9.68 -15.86
CA ASN A 201 -20.17 9.09 -17.03
C ASN A 201 -19.39 7.81 -16.71
N LEU A 202 -19.66 7.17 -15.57
CA LEU A 202 -19.05 5.90 -15.21
C LEU A 202 -19.67 4.75 -15.99
N ASP A 203 -18.87 3.72 -16.25
CA ASP A 203 -19.39 2.45 -16.73
C ASP A 203 -20.13 1.73 -15.59
N GLU A 204 -21.15 0.94 -15.92
CA GLU A 204 -21.90 0.12 -14.96
C GLU A 204 -20.99 -0.72 -14.05
N GLY A 205 -19.92 -1.30 -14.61
CA GLY A 205 -18.94 -2.10 -13.86
C GLY A 205 -18.15 -1.29 -12.83
N ASP A 206 -17.94 0.01 -13.06
CA ASP A 206 -17.32 0.90 -12.06
C ASP A 206 -18.26 1.09 -10.88
N ILE A 207 -19.55 1.36 -11.12
CA ILE A 207 -20.58 1.50 -10.06
C ILE A 207 -20.70 0.20 -9.24
N VAL A 208 -20.73 -0.95 -9.90
CA VAL A 208 -20.72 -2.26 -9.23
C VAL A 208 -19.48 -2.43 -8.36
N ARG A 209 -18.28 -2.13 -8.89
CA ARG A 209 -17.01 -2.26 -8.15
C ARG A 209 -17.01 -1.39 -6.90
N MET A 210 -17.45 -0.15 -7.02
CA MET A 210 -17.47 0.82 -5.92
C MET A 210 -18.48 0.43 -4.83
N THR A 211 -19.64 -0.09 -5.25
CA THR A 211 -20.65 -0.59 -4.31
C THR A 211 -20.15 -1.84 -3.58
N ARG A 212 -19.51 -2.79 -4.30
CA ARG A 212 -18.90 -3.99 -3.67
C ARG A 212 -17.82 -3.63 -2.67
N ARG A 213 -16.93 -2.70 -3.01
CA ARG A 213 -15.89 -2.21 -2.10
C ARG A 213 -16.47 -1.52 -0.85
N THR A 214 -17.60 -0.83 -1.00
CA THR A 214 -18.35 -0.26 0.12
C THR A 214 -18.98 -1.35 0.99
N LEU A 215 -19.62 -2.35 0.36
CA LEU A 215 -20.17 -3.53 1.03
C LEU A 215 -19.07 -4.30 1.80
N ASP A 216 -17.87 -4.46 1.24
CA ASP A 216 -16.75 -5.13 1.90
C ASP A 216 -16.37 -4.46 3.22
N LEU A 217 -16.37 -3.12 3.28
CA LEU A 217 -16.17 -2.40 4.54
C LEU A 217 -17.36 -2.58 5.49
N LEU A 218 -18.59 -2.39 5.00
CA LEU A 218 -19.79 -2.49 5.81
C LEU A 218 -19.94 -3.88 6.45
N HIS A 219 -19.60 -4.96 5.74
CA HIS A 219 -19.62 -6.32 6.25
C HIS A 219 -18.64 -6.57 7.40
N GLN A 220 -17.56 -5.79 7.50
CA GLN A 220 -16.61 -5.91 8.61
C GLN A 220 -17.18 -5.30 9.90
N LEU A 221 -17.92 -4.19 9.81
CA LEU A 221 -18.30 -3.38 10.98
C LEU A 221 -19.05 -4.16 12.08
N PRO A 222 -20.05 -5.01 11.78
CA PRO A 222 -20.78 -5.76 12.80
C PRO A 222 -19.90 -6.64 13.69
N HIS A 223 -18.73 -7.04 13.20
CA HIS A 223 -17.81 -7.96 13.88
C HIS A 223 -16.74 -7.24 14.71
N ILE A 224 -16.66 -5.91 14.66
CA ILE A 224 -15.63 -5.14 15.37
C ILE A 224 -16.14 -4.77 16.76
N HIS A 225 -15.61 -5.44 17.79
CA HIS A 225 -16.12 -5.34 19.17
C HIS A 225 -16.15 -3.92 19.74
N HIS A 226 -15.11 -3.12 19.48
CA HIS A 226 -14.96 -1.78 20.06
C HIS A 226 -15.71 -0.67 19.30
N LEU A 227 -16.45 -1.01 18.24
CA LEU A 227 -17.33 -0.06 17.58
C LEU A 227 -18.69 0.06 18.30
N PRO A 228 -19.31 1.26 18.30
CA PRO A 228 -20.63 1.48 18.88
C PRO A 228 -21.68 0.49 18.35
N ALA A 229 -22.57 0.02 19.22
CA ALA A 229 -23.61 -0.94 18.84
C ALA A 229 -24.57 -0.35 17.78
N THR A 230 -24.85 0.96 17.85
CA THR A 230 -25.66 1.69 16.87
C THR A 230 -25.02 1.65 15.49
N LEU A 231 -23.72 1.91 15.39
CA LEU A 231 -22.96 1.83 14.14
C LEU A 231 -22.98 0.42 13.56
N ARG A 232 -22.75 -0.60 14.40
CA ARG A 232 -22.80 -2.02 14.00
C ARG A 232 -24.18 -2.43 13.47
N GLN A 233 -25.26 -1.97 14.10
CA GLN A 233 -26.62 -2.25 13.65
C GLN A 233 -26.96 -1.49 12.35
N SER A 234 -26.61 -0.21 12.28
CA SER A 234 -26.82 0.62 11.09
C SER A 234 -26.08 0.04 9.88
N ALA A 235 -24.88 -0.51 10.05
CA ALA A 235 -24.14 -1.20 9.01
C ALA A 235 -24.88 -2.42 8.43
N GLN A 236 -25.56 -3.22 9.27
CA GLN A 236 -26.35 -4.36 8.80
C GLN A 236 -27.53 -3.93 7.92
N GLU A 237 -28.19 -2.83 8.28
CA GLU A 237 -29.27 -2.26 7.45
C GLU A 237 -28.74 -1.62 6.17
N ALA A 238 -27.55 -1.00 6.23
CA ALA A 238 -26.89 -0.39 5.07
C ALA A 238 -26.52 -1.46 4.03
N ILE A 239 -26.02 -2.62 4.48
CA ILE A 239 -25.75 -3.78 3.62
C ILE A 239 -27.01 -4.18 2.85
N ARG A 240 -28.15 -4.34 3.53
CA ARG A 240 -29.42 -4.73 2.88
C ARG A 240 -29.89 -3.72 1.83
N LYS A 241 -29.59 -2.44 2.05
CA LYS A 241 -29.94 -1.38 1.09
C LYS A 241 -29.05 -1.38 -0.15
N LEU A 242 -27.77 -1.74 -0.02
CA LEU A 242 -26.85 -1.80 -1.15
C LEU A 242 -26.91 -3.14 -1.90
N ASP A 243 -27.22 -4.23 -1.20
CA ASP A 243 -27.27 -5.58 -1.74
C ASP A 243 -28.58 -5.85 -2.50
N ARG A 244 -28.70 -5.20 -3.67
CA ARG A 244 -29.84 -5.25 -4.59
C ARG A 244 -29.38 -5.64 -5.99
N PHE A 245 -30.26 -6.22 -6.79
CA PHE A 245 -29.98 -6.47 -8.22
C PHE A 245 -29.69 -5.15 -8.94
N PRO A 246 -28.66 -5.03 -9.81
CA PRO A 246 -27.82 -6.11 -10.35
C PRO A 246 -26.53 -6.42 -9.57
N ILE A 247 -26.33 -5.78 -8.41
CA ILE A 247 -25.10 -5.90 -7.62
C ILE A 247 -25.10 -7.18 -6.80
N SER A 248 -26.26 -7.52 -6.22
CA SER A 248 -26.48 -8.76 -5.50
C SER A 248 -26.18 -9.96 -6.40
N GLU A 249 -25.35 -10.88 -5.93
CA GLU A 249 -25.15 -12.14 -6.65
C GLU A 249 -26.47 -12.93 -6.61
N VAL A 250 -27.03 -13.24 -7.78
CA VAL A 250 -28.16 -14.17 -7.88
C VAL A 250 -27.62 -15.53 -7.43
N LEU A 251 -27.95 -15.94 -6.20
CA LEU A 251 -27.71 -17.28 -5.69
C LEU A 251 -28.47 -18.33 -6.50
#